data_AF-A0A3S3E4A5-F1
#
_entry.id   AF-A0A3S3E4A5-F1
#
_cell.length_a   1.000
_cell.length_b   1.000
_cell.length_c   1.000
_cell.angle_alpha   90.00
_cell.angle_beta   90.00
_cell.angle_gamma   90.00
#
_symmetry.space_group_name_H-M   'P 1'
#
loop_
_entity.id
_entity.type
_entity.pdbx_description
1 polymer ?
#
loop_
_entity_poly.entity_id
_entity_poly.type
_entity_poly.pdbx_seq_one_letter_code
_entity_poly.pdbx_strand_id
1 'polypeptide(L)'
;MLADPTRLHILWLLTRGEADVTALTEACAASRTAVSQHLAKLRFTGLVDTRKEGRRVIYRIHDGHLARLVREGMNHADHVVTGEPPHE
;
A
#
# COMPACT_ATOMS: atom_id res chain seq x y z
N MET A 1 -0.93 -4.46 -12.66
CA MET A 1 -0.17 -4.30 -11.39
C MET A 1 -1.04 -3.82 -10.24
N LEU A 2 -1.89 -2.80 -10.42
CA LEU A 2 -2.76 -2.28 -9.34
C LEU A 2 -4.12 -2.99 -9.20
N ALA A 3 -4.56 -3.84 -10.13
CA ALA A 3 -5.84 -4.56 -10.04
C ALA A 3 -5.90 -5.68 -8.97
N ASP A 4 -4.92 -5.75 -8.08
CA ASP A 4 -4.86 -6.74 -7.01
C ASP A 4 -5.20 -6.07 -5.68
N PRO A 5 -6.27 -6.52 -5.00
CA PRO A 5 -6.76 -5.88 -3.79
C PRO A 5 -5.69 -5.78 -2.69
N THR A 6 -4.87 -6.83 -2.52
CA THR A 6 -3.84 -6.85 -1.48
C THR A 6 -2.73 -5.84 -1.76
N ARG A 7 -2.29 -5.70 -3.02
CA ARG A 7 -1.30 -4.67 -3.37
C ARG A 7 -1.83 -3.25 -3.20
N LEU A 8 -3.09 -3.00 -3.56
CA LEU A 8 -3.72 -1.71 -3.30
C LEU A 8 -3.83 -1.43 -1.81
N HIS A 9 -4.22 -2.43 -1.02
CA HIS A 9 -4.33 -2.30 0.43
C HIS A 9 -2.96 -2.02 1.08
N ILE A 10 -1.90 -2.71 0.67
CA ILE A 10 -0.53 -2.43 1.12
C ILE A 10 -0.13 -0.99 0.78
N LEU A 11 -0.37 -0.54 -0.46
CA LEU A 11 -0.07 0.84 -0.85
C LEU A 11 -0.87 1.84 -0.02
N TRP A 12 -2.17 1.61 0.19
CA TRP A 12 -3.01 2.45 1.02
C TRP A 12 -2.49 2.55 2.46
N LEU A 13 -2.10 1.43 3.09
CA LEU A 13 -1.48 1.42 4.41
C LEU A 13 -0.20 2.28 4.41
N LEU A 14 0.64 2.15 3.39
CA LEU A 14 1.88 2.92 3.26
C LEU A 14 1.65 4.41 2.97
N THR A 15 0.44 4.82 2.52
CA THR A 15 0.09 6.25 2.43
C THR A 15 -0.06 6.91 3.80
N ARG A 16 -0.28 6.11 4.86
CA ARG A 16 -0.51 6.55 6.25
C ARG A 16 0.78 6.58 7.08
N GLY A 17 1.84 5.96 6.58
CA GLY A 17 3.13 5.87 7.25
C GLY A 17 3.96 4.70 6.75
N GLU A 18 5.25 4.72 7.04
CA GLU A 18 6.14 3.62 6.71
C GLU A 18 5.87 2.40 7.61
N ALA A 19 6.04 1.19 7.08
CA ALA A 19 5.75 -0.03 7.82
C ALA A 19 6.73 -1.17 7.47
N ASP A 20 6.95 -2.08 8.42
CA ASP A 20 7.68 -3.33 8.16
C ASP A 20 6.74 -4.43 7.64
N VAL A 21 7.34 -5.51 7.11
CA VAL A 21 6.59 -6.64 6.57
C VAL A 21 5.67 -7.30 7.61
N THR A 22 6.03 -7.26 8.89
CA THR A 22 5.22 -7.87 9.96
C THR A 22 3.95 -7.05 10.17
N ALA A 23 4.07 -5.73 10.33
CA ALA A 23 2.93 -4.83 10.46
C ALA A 23 1.99 -4.91 9.24
N LEU A 24 2.55 -4.99 8.03
CA LEU A 24 1.76 -5.16 6.81
C LEU A 24 1.07 -6.52 6.74
N THR A 25 1.71 -7.58 7.23
CA THR A 25 1.11 -8.93 7.29
C THR A 25 -0.09 -8.97 8.21
N GLU A 26 0.03 -8.36 9.40
CA GLU A 26 -1.05 -8.25 10.38
C GLU A 26 -2.22 -7.44 9.82
N ALA A 27 -1.95 -6.27 9.24
CA ALA A 27 -2.98 -5.40 8.68
C ALA A 27 -3.71 -6.00 7.47
N CYS A 28 -3.00 -6.73 6.61
CA CYS A 28 -3.60 -7.35 5.42
C CYS A 28 -4.33 -8.67 5.71
N ALA A 29 -4.26 -9.20 6.94
CA ALA A 29 -4.75 -10.54 7.28
C ALA A 29 -4.30 -11.64 6.29
N ALA A 30 -3.06 -11.52 5.79
CA ALA A 30 -2.50 -12.37 4.75
C ALA A 30 -1.25 -13.10 5.24
N SER A 31 -0.79 -14.12 4.52
CA SER A 31 0.47 -14.79 4.90
C SER A 31 1.67 -13.89 4.65
N ARG A 32 2.69 -14.01 5.51
CA ARG A 32 3.95 -13.26 5.37
C ARG A 32 4.62 -13.50 4.01
N THR A 33 4.53 -14.72 3.48
CA THR A 33 5.05 -15.07 2.14
C THR A 33 4.34 -14.29 1.04
N ALA A 34 2.99 -14.24 1.07
CA ALA A 34 2.22 -13.49 0.09
C ALA A 34 2.52 -11.99 0.14
N VAL A 35 2.54 -11.40 1.35
CA VAL A 35 2.89 -9.99 1.53
C VAL A 35 4.31 -9.68 1.06
N SER A 36 5.28 -10.56 1.34
CA SER A 36 6.66 -10.39 0.86
C SER A 36 6.76 -10.43 -0.66
N GLN A 37 6.00 -11.32 -1.32
CA GLN A 37 5.94 -11.39 -2.79
C GLN A 37 5.32 -10.13 -3.39
N HIS A 38 4.24 -9.61 -2.79
CA HIS A 38 3.63 -8.36 -3.19
C HIS A 38 4.60 -7.18 -3.04
N LEU A 39 5.28 -7.07 -1.89
CA LEU A 39 6.28 -6.03 -1.64
C LEU A 39 7.47 -6.12 -2.59
N ALA A 40 7.94 -7.33 -2.91
CA ALA A 40 8.99 -7.53 -3.90
C ALA A 40 8.56 -7.00 -5.28
N LYS A 41 7.31 -7.25 -5.67
CA LYS A 41 6.76 -6.76 -6.94
C LYS A 41 6.59 -5.25 -6.96
N LEU A 42 6.04 -4.67 -5.88
CA LEU A 42 5.89 -3.22 -5.73
C LEU A 42 7.24 -2.50 -5.80
N ARG A 43 8.26 -3.07 -5.14
CA ARG A 43 9.64 -2.57 -5.18
C ARG A 43 10.24 -2.68 -6.58
N PHE A 44 10.05 -3.82 -7.24
CA PHE A 44 10.52 -4.03 -8.62
C PHE A 44 9.92 -3.00 -9.58
N THR A 45 8.68 -2.58 -9.36
CA THR A 45 8.00 -1.55 -10.18
C THR A 45 8.31 -0.11 -9.75
N GLY A 46 9.14 0.11 -8.72
CA GLY A 46 9.46 1.45 -8.21
C GLY A 46 8.32 2.15 -7.47
N LEU A 47 7.28 1.42 -7.04
CA LEU A 47 6.14 2.00 -6.32
C LEU A 47 6.44 2.18 -4.82
N VAL A 48 7.36 1.40 -4.28
CA VAL A 48 7.81 1.49 -2.89
C VAL A 48 9.33 1.46 -2.82
N ASP A 49 9.86 2.22 -1.88
CA ASP A 49 11.25 2.18 -1.47
C ASP A 49 11.39 1.39 -0.17
N THR A 50 12.63 0.99 0.12
CA THR A 50 12.97 0.30 1.36
C THR A 50 14.17 0.92 2.05
N ARG A 51 14.14 0.96 3.38
CA ARG A 51 15.33 1.22 4.21
C ARG A 51 15.48 0.14 5.27
N LYS A 52 16.70 -0.06 5.75
CA LYS A 52 16.96 -0.98 6.87
C LYS A 52 16.92 -0.20 8.17
N GLU A 53 16.23 -0.75 9.17
CA GLU A 53 16.21 -0.25 10.53
C GLU A 53 16.50 -1.40 11.50
N GLY A 54 17.76 -1.49 11.94
CA GLY A 54 18.27 -2.65 12.66
C GLY A 54 18.13 -3.94 11.84
N ARG A 55 17.32 -4.89 12.34
CA ARG A 55 17.02 -6.16 11.66
C ARG A 55 15.77 -6.10 10.76
N ARG A 56 15.07 -4.96 10.75
CA ARG A 56 13.80 -4.79 10.03
C ARG A 56 14.05 -4.10 8.69
N VAL A 57 13.21 -4.42 7.72
CA VAL A 57 13.11 -3.69 6.45
C VAL A 57 11.83 -2.87 6.52
N ILE A 58 11.98 -1.56 6.44
CA ILE A 58 10.90 -0.59 6.47
C ILE A 58 10.57 -0.20 5.03
N TYR A 59 9.29 -0.25 4.67
CA TYR A 59 8.77 0.08 3.37
C TYR A 59 8.07 1.44 3.41
N ARG A 60 8.22 2.22 2.34
CA ARG A 60 7.53 3.50 2.15
C ARG A 60 7.11 3.67 0.70
N ILE A 61 6.10 4.48 0.43
CA ILE A 61 5.78 4.89 -0.94
C ILE A 61 6.96 5.69 -1.51
N HIS A 62 7.27 5.44 -2.78
CA HIS A 62 8.40 6.07 -3.47
C HIS A 62 8.31 7.61 -3.45
N ASP A 63 7.16 8.16 -3.87
CA ASP A 63 6.93 9.62 -3.92
C ASP A 63 5.51 10.03 -3.48
N GLY A 64 5.34 11.34 -3.25
CA GLY A 64 4.08 11.92 -2.80
C GLY A 64 2.97 11.96 -3.86
N HIS A 65 3.31 11.92 -5.15
CA HIS A 65 2.32 11.90 -6.24
C HIS A 65 1.60 10.55 -6.29
N LEU A 66 2.35 9.45 -6.18
CA LEU A 66 1.78 8.10 -6.07
C LEU A 66 0.91 7.95 -4.82
N ALA A 67 1.35 8.49 -3.68
CA ALA A 67 0.56 8.45 -2.45
C ALA A 67 -0.79 9.20 -2.62
N ARG A 68 -0.80 10.33 -3.33
CA ARG A 68 -2.03 11.06 -3.66
C ARG A 68 -2.92 10.24 -4.57
N LEU A 69 -2.38 9.67 -5.65
CA LEU A 69 -3.13 8.85 -6.60
C LEU A 69 -3.83 7.66 -5.93
N VAL A 70 -3.14 6.98 -5.01
CA VAL A 70 -3.71 5.85 -4.25
C VAL A 70 -4.86 6.34 -3.36
N ARG A 71 -4.72 7.47 -2.67
CA ARG A 71 -5.80 8.04 -1.85
C ARG A 71 -7.02 8.41 -2.68
N GLU A 72 -6.82 9.14 -3.79
CA GLU A 72 -7.92 9.52 -4.68
C GLU A 72 -8.64 8.30 -5.26
N GLY A 73 -7.88 7.28 -5.68
CA GLY A 73 -8.47 6.04 -6.19
C GLY A 73 -9.31 5.30 -5.14
N MET A 74 -8.87 5.28 -3.88
CA MET A 74 -9.62 4.68 -2.79
C MET A 74 -10.86 5.50 -2.41
N ASN A 75 -10.73 6.83 -2.32
CA ASN A 75 -11.88 7.71 -2.07
C ASN A 75 -12.95 7.54 -3.15
N HIS A 76 -12.55 7.45 -4.43
CA HIS A 76 -13.48 7.18 -5.52
C HIS A 76 -14.14 5.80 -5.41
N ALA A 77 -13.37 4.76 -5.08
CA ALA A 77 -13.91 3.42 -4.88
C ALA A 77 -14.91 3.38 -3.72
N ASP A 78 -14.61 4.07 -2.61
CA ASP A 78 -15.52 4.19 -1.47
C ASP A 78 -16.82 4.87 -1.91
N HIS A 79 -16.78 6.01 -2.62
CA HIS A 79 -17.99 6.67 -3.14
C HIS A 79 -18.82 5.76 -4.07
N VAL A 80 -18.16 4.97 -4.92
CA VAL A 80 -18.85 4.03 -5.82
C VAL A 80 -19.51 2.89 -5.04
N VAL A 81 -18.94 2.47 -3.92
CA VAL A 81 -19.46 1.37 -3.08
C VAL A 81 -20.51 1.87 -2.08
N THR A 82 -20.38 3.08 -1.53
CA THR A 82 -21.30 3.67 -0.54
C THR A 82 -22.45 4.47 -1.16
N GLY A 83 -22.30 4.94 -2.40
CA GLY A 83 -23.30 5.77 -3.09
C GLY A 83 -23.35 7.22 -2.62
N GLU A 84 -22.37 7.67 -1.82
CA GLU A 84 -22.29 9.05 -1.33
C GLU A 84 -21.72 9.98 -2.43
N PRO A 85 -22.22 11.23 -2.56
CA PRO A 85 -21.74 12.16 -3.56
C PRO A 85 -20.28 12.57 -3.29
N PRO A 86 -19.49 12.87 -4.33
CA PRO A 86 -18.08 13.24 -4.17
C PRO A 86 -17.96 14.50 -3.31
N HIS A 87 -17.10 14.45 -2.29
CA HIS A 87 -16.72 15.64 -1.52
C HIS A 87 -15.73 16.48 -2.33
N GLU A 88 -16.14 17.69 -2.74
CA GLU A 88 -15.30 18.74 -3.34
C GLU A 88 -14.28 19.32 -2.34
#